data_AF-W0JCD3-F1
#
_entry.id   AF-W0JCD3-F1
#
_cell.length_a   1.000
_cell.length_b   1.000
_cell.length_c   1.000
_cell.angle_alpha   90.00
_cell.angle_beta   90.00
_cell.angle_gamma   90.00
#
_symmetry.space_group_name_H-M   'P 1'
#
loop_
_entity.id
_entity.type
_entity.pdbx_description
1 polymer ?
#
loop_
_entity_poly.entity_id
_entity_poly.type
_entity_poly.pdbx_seq_one_letter_code
_entity_poly.pdbx_strand_id
1 'polypeptide(L)'
;MLLHNEELGGTIELEGLWREGDDWRIAISQADIPGRPATQEEMVECMAGLDYRLIAGVHIGRTGTMSFLNIDRGIALFDAHPGNFRMSDEADVHVIDAIIQRITGREADFLRSASR
;
A
#
# COMPACT_ATOMS: atom_id res chain seq x y z
N MET A 1 3.23 -2.00 16.26
CA MET A 1 3.08 -3.05 15.24
C MET A 1 3.15 -2.35 13.88
N LEU A 2 3.62 -3.02 12.82
CA LEU A 2 3.81 -2.36 11.52
C LEU A 2 2.43 -1.96 10.97
N LEU A 3 2.26 -0.68 10.60
CA LEU A 3 0.98 -0.12 10.13
C LEU A 3 0.36 -0.97 9.00
N HIS A 4 1.20 -1.49 8.11
CA HIS A 4 0.78 -2.39 7.04
C HIS A 4 0.05 -3.63 7.57
N ASN A 5 0.57 -4.29 8.60
CA ASN A 5 -0.06 -5.47 9.20
C ASN A 5 -1.37 -5.10 9.91
N GLU A 6 -1.40 -3.94 10.58
CA GLU A 6 -2.59 -3.44 11.29
C GLU A 6 -3.76 -3.20 10.32
N GLU A 7 -3.47 -2.64 9.14
CA GLU A 7 -4.51 -2.19 8.22
C GLU A 7 -4.87 -3.22 7.14
N LEU A 8 -3.92 -4.05 6.71
CA LEU A 8 -4.06 -4.92 5.55
C LEU A 8 -4.05 -6.41 5.93
N GLY A 9 -3.96 -6.73 7.23
CA GLY A 9 -3.95 -8.11 7.72
C GLY A 9 -2.72 -8.91 7.30
N GLY A 10 -1.66 -8.24 6.82
CA GLY A 10 -0.42 -8.87 6.38
C GLY A 10 0.45 -9.37 7.53
N THR A 11 1.44 -10.19 7.18
CA THR A 11 2.47 -10.70 8.10
C THR A 11 3.85 -10.23 7.64
N ILE A 12 4.06 -8.91 7.60
CA ILE A 12 5.39 -8.34 7.39
C ILE A 12 6.16 -8.41 8.71
N GLU A 13 7.37 -8.92 8.67
CA GLU A 13 8.27 -9.02 9.83
C GLU A 13 9.51 -8.15 9.62
N LEU A 14 10.00 -7.53 10.70
CA LEU A 14 11.27 -6.81 10.68
C LEU A 14 12.38 -7.79 11.05
N GLU A 15 13.19 -8.15 10.07
CA GLU A 15 14.30 -9.10 10.23
C GLU A 15 15.53 -8.45 10.85
N GLY A 16 15.76 -7.17 10.55
CA GLY A 16 16.92 -6.49 11.07
C GLY A 16 17.08 -5.07 10.58
N LEU A 17 17.91 -4.35 11.32
CA LEU A 17 18.36 -3.00 11.02
C LEU A 17 19.87 -2.96 11.22
N TRP A 18 20.62 -2.54 10.20
CA TRP A 18 22.07 -2.37 10.30
C TRP A 18 22.54 -1.15 9.53
N ARG A 19 23.80 -0.78 9.76
CA ARG A 19 24.45 0.30 9.02
C ARG A 19 25.39 -0.27 7.97
N GLU A 20 25.37 0.32 6.79
CA GLU A 20 26.34 0.09 5.73
C GLU A 20 26.98 1.43 5.38
N GLY A 21 28.14 1.71 5.99
CA GLY A 21 28.74 3.05 5.96
C GLY A 21 27.87 4.08 6.70
N ASP A 22 27.52 5.16 6.01
CA ASP A 22 26.65 6.22 6.54
C ASP A 22 25.16 5.94 6.39
N ASP A 23 24.80 4.90 5.63
CA ASP A 23 23.41 4.57 5.34
C ASP A 23 22.84 3.53 6.32
N TRP A 24 21.54 3.65 6.58
CA TRP A 24 20.77 2.62 7.27
C TRP A 24 20.15 1.65 6.28
N ARG A 25 20.20 0.37 6.62
CA ARG A 25 19.57 -0.73 5.89
C ARG A 25 18.51 -1.37 6.78
N ILE A 26 17.34 -1.60 6.21
CA ILE A 26 16.21 -2.30 6.83
C ILE A 26 15.99 -3.58 6.03
N ALA A 27 15.92 -4.72 6.71
CA ALA A 27 15.42 -5.96 6.12
C ALA A 27 14.04 -6.26 6.69
N ILE A 28 13.09 -6.48 5.80
CA ILE A 28 11.77 -7.00 6.13
C ILE A 28 11.52 -8.30 5.36
N SER A 29 10.70 -9.17 5.91
CA SER A 29 10.23 -10.38 5.25
C SER A 29 8.70 -10.41 5.22
N GLN A 30 8.16 -11.19 4.29
CA GLN A 30 6.75 -11.53 4.21
C GLN A 30 6.63 -12.95 3.66
N ALA A 31 5.60 -13.68 4.08
CA ALA A 31 5.26 -14.96 3.47
C ALA A 31 5.03 -14.79 1.97
N ASP A 32 5.52 -15.75 1.19
CA ASP A 32 5.23 -15.80 -0.24
C ASP A 32 3.74 -16.06 -0.46
N ILE A 33 3.16 -15.35 -1.42
CA ILE A 33 1.76 -15.50 -1.81
C ILE A 33 1.77 -16.03 -3.25
N PRO A 34 1.46 -17.33 -3.44
CA PRO A 34 1.31 -17.92 -4.77
C PRO A 34 0.25 -17.22 -5.62
N GLY A 35 0.30 -17.43 -6.94
CA GLY A 35 -0.63 -16.85 -7.89
C GLY A 35 0.03 -15.84 -8.82
N ARG A 36 -0.67 -14.74 -9.15
CA ARG A 36 -0.23 -13.76 -10.17
C ARG A 36 -0.32 -12.32 -9.67
N PRO A 37 0.38 -11.36 -10.31
CA PRO A 37 0.08 -9.94 -10.12
C PRO A 37 -1.41 -9.65 -10.34
N ALA A 38 -2.00 -8.82 -9.49
CA ALA A 38 -3.37 -8.34 -9.66
C ALA A 38 -3.46 -7.35 -10.83
N THR A 39 -4.61 -7.29 -11.52
CA THR A 39 -4.88 -6.21 -12.48
C THR A 39 -5.22 -4.91 -11.76
N GLN A 40 -5.21 -3.78 -12.46
CA GLN A 40 -5.58 -2.50 -11.85
C GLN A 40 -7.04 -2.51 -11.36
N GLU A 41 -7.94 -3.15 -12.09
CA GLU A 41 -9.34 -3.28 -11.72
C GLU A 41 -9.49 -4.08 -10.42
N GLU A 42 -8.82 -5.23 -10.33
CA GLU A 42 -8.80 -6.07 -9.12
C GLU A 42 -8.24 -5.33 -7.91
N MET A 43 -7.19 -4.53 -8.11
CA MET A 43 -6.64 -3.68 -7.06
C MET A 43 -7.66 -2.64 -6.58
N VAL A 44 -8.34 -1.94 -7.51
CA VAL A 44 -9.34 -0.93 -7.15
C VAL A 44 -10.52 -1.55 -6.41
N GLU A 45 -11.00 -2.71 -6.86
CA GLU A 45 -12.08 -3.45 -6.18
C GLU A 45 -11.67 -3.90 -4.77
N CYS A 46 -10.47 -4.47 -4.64
CA CYS A 46 -9.89 -4.85 -3.35
C CYS A 46 -9.83 -3.67 -2.37
N MET A 47 -9.24 -2.56 -2.80
CA MET A 47 -9.09 -1.37 -1.96
C MET A 47 -10.46 -0.74 -1.61
N ALA A 48 -11.41 -0.75 -2.54
CA ALA A 48 -12.78 -0.30 -2.27
C ALA A 48 -13.46 -1.18 -1.20
N GLY A 49 -13.23 -2.50 -1.22
CA GLY A 49 -13.68 -3.42 -0.17
C GLY A 49 -13.09 -3.15 1.22
N LEU A 50 -11.96 -2.45 1.29
CA LEU A 50 -11.29 -2.01 2.52
C LEU A 50 -11.62 -0.55 2.91
N ASP A 51 -12.66 0.03 2.31
CA ASP A 51 -13.08 1.44 2.47
C ASP A 51 -12.04 2.48 2.02
N TYR A 52 -11.09 2.08 1.17
CA TYR A 52 -10.16 3.00 0.53
C TYR A 52 -10.74 3.52 -0.78
N ARG A 53 -10.46 4.78 -1.09
CA ARG A 53 -10.86 5.43 -2.35
C ARG A 53 -9.63 5.77 -3.18
N LEU A 54 -9.71 5.53 -4.48
CA LEU A 54 -8.67 5.97 -5.42
C LEU A 54 -8.55 7.51 -5.41
N ILE A 55 -7.32 8.00 -5.30
CA ILE A 55 -6.96 9.41 -5.36
C ILE A 55 -6.52 9.70 -6.80
N ALA A 56 -7.44 10.22 -7.62
CA ALA A 56 -7.14 10.52 -9.03
C ALA A 56 -5.97 11.53 -9.14
N GLY A 57 -5.11 11.37 -10.15
CA GLY A 57 -4.03 12.33 -10.43
C GLY A 57 -2.87 12.36 -9.42
N VAL A 58 -2.93 11.60 -8.33
CA VAL A 58 -1.83 11.46 -7.37
C VAL A 58 -1.08 10.16 -7.64
N HIS A 59 0.11 10.31 -8.22
CA HIS A 59 1.01 9.22 -8.58
C HIS A 59 2.32 9.39 -7.81
N ILE A 60 2.42 8.75 -6.65
CA ILE A 60 3.66 8.71 -5.85
C ILE A 60 4.36 7.38 -6.12
N GLY A 61 5.67 7.42 -6.34
CA GLY A 61 6.48 6.28 -6.76
C GLY A 61 6.74 6.31 -8.27
N ARG A 62 6.58 5.17 -8.94
CA ARG A 62 6.85 5.02 -10.37
C ARG A 62 5.65 5.39 -11.27
N THR A 63 5.91 5.69 -12.54
CA THR A 63 4.85 5.96 -13.53
C THR A 63 3.84 4.82 -13.57
N GLY A 64 2.54 5.16 -13.54
CA GLY A 64 1.44 4.19 -13.61
C GLY A 64 1.02 3.59 -12.26
N THR A 65 1.56 4.08 -11.14
CA THR A 65 1.09 3.75 -9.79
C THR A 65 -0.21 4.46 -9.46
N MET A 66 -0.98 3.88 -8.57
CA MET A 66 -2.19 4.44 -7.99
C MET A 66 -1.92 4.85 -6.55
N SER A 67 -2.77 5.74 -6.03
CA SER A 67 -2.77 6.12 -4.62
C SER A 67 -4.19 5.99 -4.08
N PHE A 68 -4.32 5.55 -2.83
CA PHE A 68 -5.59 5.27 -2.19
C PHE A 68 -5.68 5.98 -0.84
N LEU A 69 -6.89 6.41 -0.46
CA LEU A 69 -7.16 7.16 0.77
C LEU A 69 -8.32 6.53 1.54
N ASN A 70 -8.09 6.24 2.82
CA ASN A 70 -9.14 5.99 3.80
C ASN A 70 -9.21 7.20 4.74
N ILE A 71 -10.24 8.04 4.57
CA ILE A 71 -10.40 9.26 5.36
C ILE A 71 -10.73 8.97 6.82
N ASP A 72 -11.63 8.03 7.06
CA ASP A 72 -12.18 7.79 8.40
C ASP A 72 -11.10 7.24 9.33
N ARG A 73 -10.16 6.48 8.76
CA ARG A 73 -8.97 5.98 9.46
C ARG A 73 -7.78 6.95 9.42
N GLY A 74 -7.81 7.96 8.56
CA GLY A 74 -6.70 8.90 8.36
C GLY A 74 -5.46 8.21 7.79
N ILE A 75 -5.63 7.41 6.73
CA ILE A 75 -4.55 6.60 6.15
C ILE A 75 -4.51 6.77 4.65
N ALA A 76 -3.30 6.96 4.12
CA ALA A 76 -3.03 6.94 2.70
C ALA A 76 -2.12 5.76 2.33
N LEU A 77 -2.35 5.20 1.16
CA LEU A 77 -1.57 4.13 0.56
C LEU A 77 -1.08 4.61 -0.81
N PHE A 78 0.21 4.47 -1.07
CA PHE A 78 0.92 4.96 -2.25
C PHE A 78 1.72 3.84 -2.92
N ASP A 79 2.26 4.14 -4.11
CA ASP A 79 3.02 3.19 -4.93
C ASP A 79 2.23 1.91 -5.25
N ALA A 80 0.89 2.02 -5.39
CA ALA A 80 0.06 0.88 -5.68
C ALA A 80 0.14 0.53 -7.16
N HIS A 81 0.74 -0.62 -7.47
CA HIS A 81 0.85 -1.12 -8.84
C HIS A 81 0.74 -2.66 -8.84
N PRO A 82 0.48 -3.31 -10.00
CA PRO A 82 0.32 -4.77 -10.06
C PRO A 82 1.40 -5.60 -9.38
N GLY A 83 2.66 -5.15 -9.38
CA GLY A 83 3.75 -5.84 -8.65
C GLY A 83 3.64 -5.84 -7.12
N ASN A 84 2.85 -4.95 -6.52
CA ASN A 84 2.68 -4.82 -5.06
C ASN A 84 1.35 -5.43 -4.59
N PHE A 85 0.62 -6.07 -5.50
CA PHE A 85 -0.67 -6.70 -5.25
C PHE A 85 -0.68 -8.08 -5.90
N ARG A 86 -1.06 -9.11 -5.15
CA ARG A 86 -1.10 -10.50 -5.63
C ARG A 86 -2.52 -11.01 -5.59
N MET A 87 -3.00 -11.50 -6.73
CA MET A 87 -4.18 -12.36 -6.79
C MET A 87 -3.73 -13.77 -6.45
N SER A 88 -4.21 -14.30 -5.32
CA SER A 88 -3.93 -15.66 -4.88
C SER A 88 -4.70 -16.70 -5.70
N ASP A 89 -4.29 -17.96 -5.58
CA ASP A 89 -4.99 -19.08 -6.22
C ASP A 89 -6.41 -19.30 -5.64
N GLU A 90 -6.69 -18.73 -4.46
CA GLU A 90 -8.02 -18.70 -3.81
C GLU A 90 -8.91 -17.54 -4.29
N ALA A 91 -8.41 -16.76 -5.26
CA ALA A 91 -9.06 -15.59 -5.85
C ALA A 91 -9.22 -14.38 -4.90
N ASP A 92 -8.33 -14.27 -3.91
CA ASP A 92 -8.23 -13.10 -3.04
C ASP A 92 -7.06 -12.19 -3.46
N VAL A 93 -7.26 -10.88 -3.38
CA VAL A 93 -6.22 -9.89 -3.65
C VAL A 93 -5.54 -9.49 -2.34
N HIS A 94 -4.22 -9.66 -2.30
CA HIS A 94 -3.37 -9.32 -1.16
C HIS A 94 -2.43 -8.16 -1.51
N VAL A 95 -2.34 -7.19 -0.61
CA VAL A 95 -1.35 -6.11 -0.68
C VAL A 95 -0.05 -6.60 -0.04
N ILE A 96 1.08 -6.45 -0.74
CA ILE A 96 2.36 -7.01 -0.28
C ILE A 96 3.45 -5.96 -0.01
N ASP A 97 3.55 -4.93 -0.83
CA ASP A 97 4.64 -3.94 -0.73
C ASP A 97 4.13 -2.53 -1.01
N ALA A 98 3.12 -2.11 -0.25
CA ALA A 98 2.56 -0.78 -0.39
C ALA A 98 3.15 0.20 0.63
N ILE A 99 3.41 1.43 0.18
CA ILE A 99 3.81 2.51 1.07
C ILE A 99 2.56 3.01 1.77
N ILE A 100 2.43 2.75 3.07
CA ILE A 100 1.28 3.14 3.89
C ILE A 100 1.67 4.17 4.95
N GLN A 101 0.85 5.20 5.12
CA GLN A 101 1.13 6.30 6.04
C GLN A 101 -0.14 6.77 6.76
N ARG A 102 -0.02 7.00 8.07
CA ARG A 102 -1.00 7.79 8.84
C ARG A 102 -0.85 9.26 8.47
N ILE A 103 -1.95 9.90 8.13
CA ILE A 103 -1.98 11.29 7.68
C ILE A 103 -2.80 12.16 8.62
N THR A 104 -2.41 13.42 8.70
CA THR A 104 -3.16 14.48 9.39
C THR A 104 -4.37 14.91 8.56
N GLY A 105 -5.32 15.59 9.21
CA GLY A 105 -6.48 16.16 8.49
C GLY A 105 -6.07 17.12 7.36
N ARG A 106 -4.99 17.90 7.57
CA ARG A 106 -4.45 18.81 6.55
C ARG A 106 -3.92 18.07 5.32
N GLU A 107 -3.21 16.96 5.53
CA GLU A 107 -2.69 16.12 4.44
C GLU A 107 -3.83 15.42 3.71
N ALA A 108 -4.85 14.95 4.43
CA ALA A 108 -6.04 14.36 3.82
C ALA A 108 -6.80 15.36 2.93
N ASP A 109 -6.96 16.61 3.39
CA ASP A 109 -7.60 17.68 2.62
C ASP A 109 -6.78 18.03 1.36
N PHE A 110 -5.46 18.07 1.48
CA PHE A 110 -4.57 18.26 0.33
C PHE A 110 -4.75 17.14 -0.71
N LEU A 111 -4.66 15.88 -0.30
CA LEU A 111 -4.81 14.72 -1.19
C LEU A 111 -6.18 14.70 -1.88
N ARG A 112 -7.25 15.06 -1.16
CA ARG A 112 -8.60 15.22 -1.73
C ARG A 112 -8.67 16.33 -2.78
N SER A 113 -8.02 17.46 -2.52
CA SER A 113 -8.01 18.59 -3.46
C SER A 113 -7.24 18.28 -4.73
N ALA A 114 -6.19 17.46 -4.64
CA ALA A 114 -5.39 17.00 -5.77
C ALA A 114 -6.12 15.99 -6.67
N SER A 115 -7.25 15.41 -6.19
CA SER A 115 -8.06 14.44 -6.94
C SER A 115 -9.12 15.04 -7.87
N ARG A 116 -9.15 16.37 -8.01
CA ARG A 116 -10.19 17.10 -8.77
C ARG A 116 -9.74 17.46 -10.18
#